data_AF-D3AND4-F1
#
_entry.id   AF-D3AND4-F1
#
_cell.length_a   1.000
_cell.length_b   1.000
_cell.length_c   1.000
_cell.angle_alpha   90.00
_cell.angle_beta   90.00
_cell.angle_gamma   90.00
#
_symmetry.space_group_name_H-M   'P 1'
#
loop_
_entity.id
_entity.type
_entity.pdbx_description
1 polymer ?
#
loop_
_entity_poly.entity_id
_entity_poly.type
_entity_poly.pdbx_seq_one_letter_code
_entity_poly.pdbx_strand_id
1 'polypeptide(L)' 'MHRAAGGGNQMQRETIMKQLEKQARYAQRSLSRDLLYQTYGQACMARQLEAITKDEFMQINHMTVYFMNTHARELEEGR' A
#
# COMPACT_ATOMS: atom_id res chain seq x y z
N MET A 1 6.14 -38.59 6.46
CA MET A 1 5.45 -37.45 7.12
C MET A 1 5.58 -36.24 6.21
N HIS A 2 4.55 -35.92 5.43
CA HIS A 2 4.51 -34.74 4.55
C HIS A 2 4.17 -33.51 5.39
N ARG A 3 5.05 -32.51 5.41
CA ARG A 3 4.87 -31.27 6.18
C ARG A 3 4.08 -30.27 5.32
N ALA A 4 2.86 -29.94 5.73
CA ALA A 4 2.08 -28.85 5.16
C ALA A 4 2.73 -27.51 5.52
N ALA A 5 3.38 -26.85 4.56
CA ALA A 5 4.06 -25.57 4.72
C ALA A 5 3.47 -24.44 3.85
N GLY A 6 2.18 -24.54 3.47
CA GLY A 6 1.53 -23.57 2.56
C GLY A 6 0.80 -22.40 3.25
N GLY A 7 0.42 -22.52 4.53
CA GLY A 7 -0.51 -21.58 5.17
C GLY A 7 0.10 -20.29 5.74
N GLY A 8 1.38 -20.30 6.13
CA GLY A 8 2.01 -19.18 6.83
C GLY A 8 2.30 -17.96 5.94
N ASN A 9 2.60 -18.20 4.66
CA ASN A 9 3.01 -17.14 3.73
C ASN A 9 1.80 -16.32 3.23
N GLN A 10 0.65 -16.97 3.02
CA GLN A 10 -0.57 -16.31 2.56
C GLN A 10 -1.20 -15.40 3.64
N MET A 11 -1.26 -15.85 4.90
CA MET A 11 -1.79 -15.05 6.01
C MET A 11 -0.94 -13.79 6.28
N GLN A 12 0.39 -13.90 6.13
CA GLN A 12 1.30 -12.75 6.25
C GLN A 12 1.08 -11.74 5.13
N ARG A 13 0.95 -12.20 3.88
CA ARG A 13 0.62 -11.33 2.74
C ARG A 13 -0.70 -10.59 2.93
N GLU A 14 -1.77 -11.28 3.31
CA GLU A 14 -3.07 -10.65 3.56
C GLU A 14 -2.98 -9.57 4.64
N THR A 15 -2.16 -9.81 5.67
CA THR A 15 -1.90 -8.84 6.74
C THR A 15 -1.17 -7.61 6.21
N ILE A 16 -0.12 -7.80 5.40
CA ILE A 16 0.66 -6.71 4.80
C ILE A 16 -0.21 -5.87 3.88
N MET A 17 -0.98 -6.50 3.00
CA MET A 17 -1.87 -5.79 2.08
C MET A 17 -2.93 -4.98 2.82
N LYS A 18 -3.62 -5.57 3.82
CA LYS A 18 -4.61 -4.85 4.64
C LYS A 18 -4.01 -3.65 5.36
N GLN A 19 -2.77 -3.77 5.83
CA GLN A 19 -2.06 -2.68 6.50
C GLN A 19 -1.75 -1.53 5.52
N LEU A 20 -1.21 -1.84 4.33
CA LEU A 20 -0.93 -0.86 3.28
C LEU A 20 -2.19 -0.12 2.85
N GLU A 21 -3.30 -0.84 2.64
CA GLU A 21 -4.57 -0.20 2.29
C GLU A 21 -5.08 0.73 3.39
N LYS A 22 -4.97 0.30 4.66
CA LYS A 22 -5.39 1.12 5.81
C LYS A 22 -4.58 2.42 5.87
N GLN A 23 -3.27 2.34 5.66
CA GLN A 23 -2.38 3.50 5.62
C GLN A 23 -2.71 4.42 4.44
N ALA A 24 -2.92 3.87 3.24
CA ALA A 24 -3.29 4.64 2.07
C ALA A 24 -4.63 5.38 2.28
N ARG A 25 -5.66 4.70 2.79
CA ARG A 25 -6.95 5.33 3.12
C ARG A 25 -6.81 6.42 4.17
N TYR A 26 -5.98 6.20 5.19
CA TYR A 26 -5.71 7.21 6.20
C TYR A 26 -5.03 8.44 5.58
N ALA A 27 -3.99 8.24 4.77
CA ALA A 27 -3.24 9.31 4.11
C ALA A 27 -4.11 10.14 3.14
N GLN A 28 -5.00 9.49 2.38
CA GLN A 28 -5.99 10.17 1.53
C GLN A 28 -6.96 11.03 2.34
N ARG A 29 -7.50 10.49 3.43
CA ARG A 29 -8.47 11.20 4.30
C ARG A 29 -7.84 12.39 5.03
N SER A 30 -6.59 12.26 5.43
CA SER A 30 -5.84 13.35 6.07
C SER A 30 -5.18 14.30 5.07
N LEU A 31 -5.35 14.07 3.77
CA LEU A 31 -4.68 14.81 2.70
C LEU A 31 -3.16 14.94 2.93
N SER A 32 -2.54 13.92 3.53
CA SER A 32 -1.12 13.96 3.87
C SER A 32 -0.28 13.40 2.73
N ARG A 33 0.35 14.31 1.98
CA ARG A 33 1.25 13.95 0.88
C ARG A 33 2.43 13.08 1.32
N ASP A 34 3.01 13.38 2.48
CA ASP A 34 4.14 12.61 3.01
C ASP A 34 3.74 11.16 3.34
N LEU A 35 2.55 10.97 3.94
CA LEU A 35 2.03 9.63 4.21
C LEU A 35 1.68 8.86 2.94
N LEU A 36 1.21 9.55 1.87
CA LEU A 36 0.98 8.92 0.57
C LEU A 36 2.30 8.42 -0.03
N TYR A 37 3.37 9.22 -0.02
CA TYR A 37 4.69 8.80 -0.49
C TYR A 37 5.28 7.67 0.37
N GLN A 38 5.17 7.75 1.70
CA GLN A 38 5.66 6.71 2.59
C GLN A 38 4.95 5.37 2.34
N THR A 39 3.63 5.41 2.19
CA THR A 39 2.82 4.20 1.92
C THR A 39 3.21 3.60 0.56
N TYR A 40 3.41 4.43 -0.46
CA TYR A 40 3.89 3.96 -1.77
C TYR A 40 5.28 3.30 -1.67
N GLY A 41 6.21 3.91 -0.94
CA GLY A 41 7.54 3.33 -0.69
C GLY A 41 7.48 1.98 0.01
N GLN A 42 6.60 1.83 1.01
CA GLN A 42 6.34 0.55 1.67
C GLN A 42 5.79 -0.50 0.70
N ALA A 43 4.87 -0.11 -0.20
CA ALA A 43 4.35 -1.02 -1.23
C ALA A 43 5.44 -1.46 -2.23
N CYS A 44 6.35 -0.56 -2.62
CA CYS A 44 7.50 -0.91 -3.46
C CYS A 44 8.38 -1.96 -2.79
N MET A 45 8.71 -1.78 -1.51
CA MET A 45 9.49 -2.77 -0.75
C MET A 45 8.75 -4.10 -0.61
N ALA A 46 7.46 -4.07 -0.27
CA ALA A 46 6.64 -5.28 -0.15
C ALA A 46 6.59 -6.05 -1.48
N ARG A 47 6.50 -5.35 -2.62
CA ARG A 47 6.54 -5.98 -3.94
C ARG A 47 7.91 -6.57 -4.27
N GLN A 48 9.00 -5.88 -3.91
CA GLN A 48 10.37 -6.33 -4.14
C GLN A 48 10.70 -7.58 -3.32
N LEU A 49 10.16 -7.67 -2.09
CA LEU A 49 10.29 -8.83 -1.21
C LEU A 49 9.26 -9.93 -1.51
N GLU A 50 8.48 -9.79 -2.59
CA GLU A 50 7.40 -10.72 -2.98
C GLU A 50 6.33 -10.95 -1.90
N ALA A 51 6.26 -10.05 -0.92
CA ALA A 51 5.29 -10.08 0.16
C ALA A 51 3.88 -9.65 -0.31
N ILE A 52 3.77 -8.97 -1.45
CA ILE A 52 2.53 -8.71 -2.18
C ILE A 52 2.71 -9.00 -3.67
N THR A 53 1.62 -9.34 -4.33
CA THR A 53 1.55 -9.56 -5.77
C THR A 53 1.64 -8.26 -6.56
N LYS A 54 1.83 -8.38 -7.87
CA LYS A 54 1.81 -7.22 -8.78
C LYS A 54 0.45 -6.50 -8.76
N ASP A 55 -0.65 -7.23 -8.72
CA ASP A 55 -1.99 -6.64 -8.77
C ASP A 55 -2.32 -5.90 -7.46
N GLU A 56 -1.97 -6.48 -6.31
CA GLU A 56 -2.04 -5.82 -5.00
C GLU A 56 -1.19 -4.54 -4.97
N PHE A 57 0.03 -4.59 -5.53
CA PHE A 57 0.86 -3.40 -5.66
C PHE A 57 0.21 -2.31 -6.53
N MET A 58 -0.38 -2.68 -7.68
CA MET A 58 -1.07 -1.73 -8.57
C MET A 58 -2.26 -1.06 -7.87
N GLN A 59 -2.97 -1.80 -7.01
CA GLN A 59 -4.03 -1.23 -6.18
C GLN A 59 -3.49 -0.16 -5.23
N ILE A 60 -2.38 -0.41 -4.52
CA ILE A 60 -1.77 0.60 -3.64
C ILE A 60 -1.19 1.77 -4.46
N ASN A 61 -0.62 1.53 -5.64
CA ASN A 61 -0.16 2.58 -6.55
C ASN A 61 -1.31 3.51 -6.96
N HIS A 62 -2.48 2.94 -7.29
CA HIS A 62 -3.68 3.72 -7.59
C HIS A 62 -4.17 4.52 -6.37
N MET A 63 -4.12 3.93 -5.17
CA MET A 63 -4.50 4.64 -3.94
C MET A 63 -3.50 5.74 -3.53
N THR A 64 -2.27 5.73 -4.04
CA THR A 64 -1.22 6.67 -3.63
C THR A 64 -0.83 7.61 -4.76
N VAL A 65 -0.03 7.16 -5.72
CA VAL A 65 0.51 7.99 -6.81
C VAL A 65 -0.59 8.55 -7.70
N TYR A 66 -1.56 7.73 -8.10
CA TYR A 66 -2.67 8.23 -8.91
C TYR A 66 -3.52 9.24 -8.12
N PHE A 67 -3.79 8.99 -6.84
CA PHE A 67 -4.47 9.96 -5.98
C PHE A 67 -3.70 11.28 -5.90
N MET A 68 -2.39 11.25 -5.64
CA MET A 68 -1.55 12.45 -5.60
C MET A 68 -1.59 13.26 -6.90
N ASN A 69 -1.62 12.59 -8.04
CA ASN A 69 -1.65 13.24 -9.34
C ASN A 69 -3.03 13.83 -9.68
N THR A 70 -4.11 13.22 -9.19
CA THR A 70 -5.50 13.63 -9.48
C THR A 70 -6.07 14.61 -8.46
N HIS A 71 -5.50 14.66 -7.25
CA HIS A 71 -5.92 15.52 -6.13
C HIS A 71 -4.79 16.46 -5.70
N ALA A 72 -3.96 16.89 -6.65
CA ALA A 72 -2.77 17.70 -6.37
C ALA A 72 -3.11 19.02 -5.66
N ARG A 73 -4.26 19.63 -6.03
CA ARG A 73 -4.71 20.91 -5.44
C ARG A 73 -5.11 20.76 -3.98
N GLU A 74 -5.89 19.74 -3.67
CA GLU A 74 -6.34 19.45 -2.30
C GLU A 74 -5.16 19.14 -1.37
N LEU A 75 -4.12 18.49 -1.90
CA LEU A 75 -2.89 18.19 -1.16
C LEU A 75 -1.98 19.41 -0.95
N GLU A 76 -2.12 20.46 -1.76
CA GLU A 76 -1.40 21.74 -1.60
C GLU A 76 -2.09 22.67 -0.60
N GLU A 77 -3.43 22.66 -0.59
CA GLU A 77 -4.26 23.48 0.29
C GLU A 77 -4.35 22.96 1.73
N GLY A 78 -4.08 21.66 1.95
CA GLY A 78 -4.14 21.00 3.27
C GLY A 78 -2.93 21.21 4.19
N ARG A 79 -2.12 22.26 3.99
CA ARG A 79 -0.92 22.59 4.78
C ARG A 79 -1.16 23.64 5.85
#